data_AF-A0A3S0D621-F1
#
_entry.id   AF-A0A3S0D621-F1
#
_cell.length_a   1.000
_cell.length_b   1.000
_cell.length_c   1.000
_cell.angle_alpha   90.00
_cell.angle_beta   90.00
_cell.angle_gamma   90.00
#
_symmetry.space_group_name_H-M   'P 1'
#
loop_
_entity.id
_entity.type
_entity.pdbx_description
1 polymer ?
#
loop_
_entity_poly.entity_id
_entity_poly.type
_entity_poly.pdbx_seq_one_letter_code
_entity_poly.pdbx_strand_id
1 'polypeptide(L)'
;MVGEVLGKATRLAVVRGKDGHFNAEQFAAAGDAPAAKTSAAPARKHAAVPAKKAPAGPDWQVSVKHVALDDWGVRLEDQTLSPSIVFNAEPLAIKVDGLSTAKGSKARVDLRAAINKRGKIGVAGTVGLAPLA
;
A
#
# COMPACT_ATOMS: atom_id res chain seq x y z
N MET A 1 17.04 -1.75 4.95
CA MET A 1 16.36 -2.67 5.88
C MET A 1 15.62 -1.85 6.91
N VAL A 2 14.32 -2.09 7.10
CA VAL A 2 13.49 -1.42 8.12
C VAL A 2 13.33 -2.38 9.29
N GLY A 3 13.58 -1.88 10.51
CA GLY A 3 13.41 -2.66 11.73
C GLY A 3 11.94 -2.92 12.01
N GLU A 4 11.17 -1.86 12.22
CA GLU A 4 9.81 -1.96 12.72
C GLU A 4 8.93 -0.83 12.17
N VAL A 5 7.65 -1.13 11.96
CA VAL A 5 6.61 -0.14 11.65
C VAL A 5 5.49 -0.30 12.66
N LEU A 6 5.28 0.72 13.48
CA LEU A 6 4.22 0.78 14.48
C LEU A 6 3.23 1.88 14.13
N GLY A 7 1.95 1.54 14.18
CA GLY A 7 0.88 2.52 14.04
C GLY A 7 -0.24 2.21 15.02
N LYS A 8 -0.71 3.22 15.75
CA LYS A 8 -1.80 3.04 16.71
C LYS A 8 -2.86 4.08 16.52
N ALA A 9 -4.11 3.68 16.72
CA ALA A 9 -5.24 4.56 16.83
C ALA A 9 -5.56 5.44 15.61
N THR A 10 -5.11 5.08 14.40
CA THR A 10 -5.37 5.83 13.16
C THR A 10 -6.75 5.51 12.58
N ARG A 11 -7.48 6.53 12.15
CA ARG A 11 -8.78 6.40 11.49
C ARG A 11 -8.70 6.90 10.06
N LEU A 12 -9.19 6.10 9.12
CA LEU A 12 -9.18 6.41 7.68
C LEU A 12 -10.61 6.36 7.13
N ALA A 13 -10.96 7.35 6.32
CA ALA A 13 -12.20 7.40 5.57
C ALA A 13 -11.91 7.33 4.07
N VAL A 14 -12.38 6.26 3.43
CA VAL A 14 -12.20 5.98 2.02
C VAL A 14 -13.57 6.03 1.34
N VAL A 15 -13.67 6.77 0.24
CA VAL A 15 -14.85 6.81 -0.61
C VAL A 15 -14.44 6.35 -1.99
N ARG A 16 -15.15 5.34 -2.50
CA ARG A 16 -15.12 4.96 -3.91
C ARG A 16 -16.29 5.66 -4.59
N GLY A 17 -15.98 6.67 -5.41
CA GLY A 17 -16.95 7.48 -6.14
C GLY A 17 -17.73 6.66 -7.17
N LYS A 18 -18.78 7.26 -7.73
CA LYS A 18 -19.63 6.63 -8.77
C LYS A 18 -18.87 6.24 -10.04
N ASP A 19 -17.79 6.96 -10.31
CA ASP A 19 -16.83 6.72 -11.39
C ASP A 19 -15.83 5.58 -11.06
N GLY A 20 -15.91 5.01 -9.85
CA GLY A 20 -15.05 3.93 -9.38
C GLY A 20 -13.72 4.39 -8.83
N HIS A 21 -13.43 5.69 -8.84
CA HIS A 21 -12.20 6.26 -8.31
C HIS A 21 -12.25 6.37 -6.79
N PHE A 22 -11.10 6.18 -6.14
CA PHE A 22 -10.95 6.39 -4.70
C PHE A 22 -10.44 7.80 -4.43
N ASN A 23 -10.84 8.40 -3.30
CA ASN A 23 -10.32 9.68 -2.79
C ASN A 23 -8.87 9.57 -2.24
N ALA A 24 -7.99 8.90 -3.00
CA ALA A 24 -6.65 8.53 -2.58
C ALA A 24 -5.68 9.72 -2.47
N GLU A 25 -5.95 10.81 -3.19
CA GLU A 25 -5.21 12.06 -3.16
C GLU A 25 -5.13 12.67 -1.75
N GLN A 26 -6.08 12.34 -0.88
CA GLN A 26 -6.14 12.84 0.49
C GLN A 26 -5.19 12.09 1.44
N PHE A 27 -4.75 10.87 1.07
CA PHE A 27 -3.81 10.08 1.88
C PHE A 27 -2.34 10.40 1.57
N ALA A 28 -2.05 10.96 0.39
CA ALA A 28 -0.69 11.30 -0.05
C ALA A 28 -0.16 12.61 0.55
N ALA A 29 -1.04 13.47 1.11
CA ALA A 29 -0.65 14.76 1.69
C ALA A 29 0.18 14.65 3.00
N ALA A 30 0.50 13.44 3.46
CA ALA A 30 1.33 13.22 4.65
C ALA A 30 2.85 13.09 4.37
N GLY A 31 3.30 13.39 3.15
CA GLY A 31 4.71 13.23 2.76
C GLY A 31 5.20 14.28 1.77
N ASP A 32 5.21 15.55 2.18
CA ASP A 32 5.94 16.60 1.45
C ASP A 32 7.46 16.37 1.63
N ALA A 33 8.04 15.54 0.77
CA ALA A 33 9.45 15.63 0.42
C ALA A 33 9.58 16.59 -0.78
N PRO A 34 10.36 17.68 -0.68
CA PRO A 34 10.41 18.67 -1.74
C PRO A 34 10.98 18.04 -3.02
N ALA A 35 10.15 18.00 -4.07
CA ALA A 35 10.56 17.61 -5.40
C ALA A 35 11.62 18.62 -5.92
N ALA A 36 12.86 18.17 -6.01
CA ALA A 36 13.92 18.90 -6.68
C ALA A 36 13.52 19.07 -8.16
N LYS A 37 13.24 20.32 -8.53
CA LYS A 37 12.99 20.75 -9.91
C LYS A 37 14.28 20.62 -10.71
N THR A 38 14.40 19.60 -11.55
CA THR A 38 15.37 19.60 -12.65
C THR A 38 14.69 20.17 -13.88
N SER A 39 15.14 21.37 -14.25
CA SER A 39 14.77 22.09 -15.46
C SER A 39 15.11 21.28 -16.71
N ALA A 40 14.14 21.08 -17.58
CA ALA A 40 14.35 20.54 -18.92
C ALA A 40 14.85 21.63 -19.87
N ALA A 41 15.93 21.35 -20.60
CA ALA A 41 16.42 22.12 -21.76
C ALA A 41 16.57 21.17 -22.98
N PRO A 42 16.50 21.66 -24.23
CA PRO A 42 15.78 20.95 -25.29
C PRO A 42 16.57 19.86 -26.02
N ALA A 43 15.81 18.94 -26.61
CA ALA A 43 16.24 17.79 -27.38
C ALA A 43 17.08 18.14 -28.61
N ARG A 44 18.27 17.53 -28.71
CA ARG A 44 18.98 17.35 -29.98
C ARG A 44 18.72 15.92 -30.49
N LYS A 45 18.05 15.83 -31.63
CA LYS A 45 17.81 14.57 -32.35
C LYS A 45 19.14 13.93 -32.73
N HIS A 46 19.43 12.75 -32.18
CA HIS A 46 20.46 11.86 -32.69
C HIS A 46 19.84 10.53 -33.10
N ALA A 47 20.31 10.05 -34.25
CA ALA A 47 19.80 8.93 -35.01
C ALA A 47 19.69 7.63 -34.19
N ALA A 48 18.70 6.81 -34.57
CA ALA A 48 18.42 5.51 -33.97
C ALA A 48 19.60 4.55 -34.17
N VAL A 49 20.41 4.38 -33.13
CA VAL A 49 21.29 3.24 -32.93
C VAL A 49 20.46 2.16 -32.23
N PRO A 50 20.51 0.88 -32.64
CA PRO A 50 19.75 -0.18 -31.99
C PRO A 50 20.11 -0.22 -30.49
N ALA A 51 19.09 0.00 -29.66
CA ALA A 51 19.24 0.06 -28.22
C ALA A 51 19.68 -1.32 -27.70
N LYS A 52 20.97 -1.45 -27.38
CA LYS A 52 21.46 -2.52 -26.53
C LYS A 52 20.73 -2.36 -25.20
N LYS A 53 19.92 -3.37 -24.83
CA LYS A 53 19.11 -3.41 -23.60
C LYS A 53 19.99 -2.93 -22.45
N ALA A 54 19.66 -1.76 -21.90
CA ALA A 54 20.35 -1.23 -20.74
C ALA A 54 20.29 -2.31 -19.65
N PRO A 55 21.38 -2.56 -18.91
CA PRO A 55 21.32 -3.44 -17.75
C PRO A 55 20.15 -2.99 -16.88
N ALA A 56 19.29 -3.94 -16.49
CA ALA A 56 18.28 -3.65 -15.48
C ALA A 56 19.01 -3.04 -14.28
N GLY A 57 18.49 -1.90 -13.77
CA GLY A 57 19.03 -1.29 -12.56
C GLY A 57 19.02 -2.29 -11.40
N PRO A 58 19.79 -2.03 -10.33
CA PRO A 58 19.91 -2.98 -9.23
C PRO A 58 18.54 -3.39 -8.68
N ASP A 59 18.33 -4.70 -8.51
CA ASP A 59 17.14 -5.25 -7.88
C ASP A 59 17.08 -4.75 -6.43
N TRP A 60 16.29 -3.71 -6.18
CA TRP A 60 16.15 -3.14 -4.84
C TRP A 60 15.48 -4.19 -3.94
N GLN A 61 16.19 -4.59 -2.88
CA GLN A 61 15.66 -5.51 -1.89
C GLN A 61 15.29 -4.73 -0.64
N VAL A 62 14.00 -4.79 -0.28
CA VAL A 62 13.45 -4.19 0.93
C VAL A 62 13.00 -5.31 1.86
N SER A 63 13.32 -5.15 3.14
CA SER A 63 12.85 -6.06 4.19
C SER A 63 12.40 -5.26 5.40
N VAL A 64 11.26 -5.66 5.97
CA VAL A 64 10.65 -5.13 7.18
C VAL A 64 10.49 -6.30 8.15
N LYS A 65 11.12 -6.23 9.32
CA LYS A 65 11.05 -7.36 10.27
C LYS A 65 9.67 -7.49 10.89
N HIS A 66 9.09 -6.37 11.32
CA HIS A 66 7.80 -6.36 12.01
C HIS A 66 6.96 -5.15 11.61
N VAL A 67 5.68 -5.39 11.41
CA VAL A 67 4.64 -4.36 11.29
C VAL A 67 3.56 -4.69 12.30
N ALA A 68 3.18 -3.72 13.15
CA ALA A 68 2.02 -3.82 14.02
C ALA A 68 1.18 -2.56 13.90
N LEU A 69 -0.06 -2.74 13.46
CA LEU A 69 -1.10 -1.73 13.45
C LEU A 69 -2.17 -2.14 14.45
N ASP A 70 -2.43 -1.32 15.46
CA ASP A 70 -3.35 -1.64 16.55
C ASP A 70 -4.40 -0.53 16.76
N ASP A 71 -5.64 -0.93 17.02
CA ASP A 71 -6.77 -0.01 17.22
C ASP A 71 -7.01 0.93 16.02
N TRP A 72 -6.87 0.42 14.79
CA TRP A 72 -7.20 1.22 13.61
C TRP A 72 -8.71 1.20 13.34
N GLY A 73 -9.19 2.24 12.66
CA GLY A 73 -10.54 2.30 12.12
C GLY A 73 -10.52 2.62 10.63
N VAL A 74 -11.25 1.86 9.82
CA VAL A 74 -11.40 2.14 8.39
C VAL A 74 -12.88 2.18 8.05
N ARG A 75 -13.33 3.33 7.55
CA ARG A 75 -14.66 3.49 6.98
C ARG A 75 -14.54 3.56 5.46
N LEU A 76 -15.07 2.57 4.76
CA LEU A 76 -15.17 2.53 3.31
C LEU A 76 -16.62 2.76 2.88
N GLU A 77 -16.82 3.69 1.95
CA GLU A 77 -18.10 3.90 1.27
C GLU A 77 -17.97 3.61 -0.21
N ASP A 78 -18.81 2.74 -0.73
CA ASP A 78 -18.88 2.43 -2.16
C ASP A 78 -20.13 3.06 -2.77
N GLN A 79 -19.92 4.12 -3.55
CA GLN A 79 -20.96 4.86 -4.26
C GLN A 79 -21.20 4.33 -5.68
N THR A 80 -20.47 3.31 -6.13
CA THR A 80 -20.74 2.63 -7.41
C THR A 80 -22.03 1.79 -7.35
N LEU A 81 -22.45 1.42 -6.14
CA LEU A 81 -23.68 0.68 -5.88
C LEU A 81 -24.84 1.62 -5.51
N SER A 82 -26.06 1.20 -5.83
CA SER A 82 -27.30 1.92 -5.50
C SER A 82 -28.27 0.98 -4.77
N PRO A 83 -28.59 1.22 -3.48
CA PRO A 83 -28.06 2.29 -2.64
C PRO A 83 -26.57 2.11 -2.32
N SER A 84 -25.87 3.21 -2.04
CA SER A 84 -24.45 3.17 -1.66
C SER A 84 -24.26 2.36 -0.37
N ILE A 85 -23.15 1.63 -0.30
CA ILE A 85 -22.87 0.72 0.81
C ILE A 85 -21.73 1.26 1.65
N VAL A 86 -21.87 1.20 2.98
CA VAL A 86 -20.83 1.60 3.94
C VAL A 86 -20.35 0.38 4.73
N PHE A 87 -19.03 0.19 4.74
CA PHE A 87 -18.32 -0.80 5.52
C PHE A 87 -17.44 -0.09 6.56
N ASN A 88 -17.65 -0.40 7.83
CA ASN A 88 -16.81 0.09 8.93
C ASN A 88 -16.06 -1.08 9.57
N ALA A 89 -14.73 -1.05 9.47
CA ALA A 89 -13.83 -1.99 10.12
C ALA A 89 -13.17 -1.32 11.32
N GLU A 90 -13.67 -1.57 12.53
CA GLU A 90 -13.15 -1.00 13.78
C GLU A 90 -13.60 -1.81 15.01
N PRO A 91 -12.69 -2.18 15.93
CA PRO A 91 -11.24 -2.00 15.83
C PRO A 91 -10.64 -2.96 14.80
N LEU A 92 -9.60 -2.49 14.11
CA LEU A 92 -8.76 -3.21 13.17
C LEU A 92 -7.37 -3.38 13.77
N ALA A 93 -6.83 -4.59 13.71
CA ALA A 93 -5.44 -4.88 14.06
C ALA A 93 -4.78 -5.75 12.99
N ILE A 94 -3.55 -5.41 12.62
CA ILE A 94 -2.73 -6.13 11.63
C ILE A 94 -1.34 -6.36 12.22
N LYS A 95 -0.84 -7.58 12.10
CA LYS A 95 0.56 -7.92 12.36
C LYS A 95 1.16 -8.59 11.15
N VAL A 96 2.35 -8.15 10.74
CA VAL A 96 3.12 -8.76 9.67
C VAL A 96 4.55 -8.98 10.13
N ASP A 97 5.03 -10.21 10.02
CA ASP A 97 6.39 -10.59 10.38
C ASP A 97 7.17 -11.07 9.16
N GLY A 98 8.39 -10.55 9.00
CA GLY A 98 9.35 -11.01 8.00
C GLY A 98 9.00 -10.64 6.55
N LEU A 99 8.36 -9.49 6.32
CA LEU A 99 8.07 -9.01 4.97
C LEU A 99 9.37 -8.70 4.23
N SER A 100 9.52 -9.24 3.02
CA SER A 100 10.68 -8.97 2.16
C SER A 100 10.28 -9.00 0.70
N THR A 101 10.97 -8.22 -0.15
CA THR A 101 10.83 -8.28 -1.60
C THR A 101 11.75 -9.31 -2.25
N ALA A 102 12.59 -9.99 -1.47
CA ALA A 102 13.42 -11.07 -1.98
C ALA A 102 12.57 -12.21 -2.56
N LYS A 103 12.99 -12.75 -3.71
CA LYS A 103 12.28 -13.82 -4.41
C LYS A 103 12.06 -15.03 -3.50
N GLY A 104 10.82 -15.52 -3.45
CA GLY A 104 10.45 -16.69 -2.64
C GLY A 104 10.35 -16.42 -1.14
N SER A 105 10.54 -15.17 -0.71
CA SER A 105 10.30 -14.79 0.69
C SER A 105 8.83 -14.95 1.07
N LYS A 106 8.63 -15.19 2.36
CA LYS A 106 7.31 -15.40 2.96
C LYS A 106 7.19 -14.52 4.19
N ALA A 107 6.05 -13.86 4.33
CA ALA A 107 5.67 -13.09 5.50
C ALA A 107 4.52 -13.79 6.23
N ARG A 108 4.55 -13.78 7.57
CA ARG A 108 3.40 -14.19 8.37
C ARG A 108 2.48 -12.99 8.55
N VAL A 109 1.18 -13.20 8.39
CA VAL A 109 0.16 -12.16 8.54
C VAL A 109 -0.90 -12.63 9.53
N ASP A 110 -1.27 -11.76 10.46
CA ASP A 110 -2.48 -11.86 11.30
C ASP A 110 -3.27 -10.56 11.14
N LEU A 111 -4.53 -10.66 10.78
CA LEU A 111 -5.46 -9.56 10.60
C LEU A 111 -6.72 -9.89 11.37
N ARG A 112 -7.19 -8.95 12.20
CA ARG A 112 -8.45 -9.06 12.92
C ARG A 112 -9.20 -7.73 12.84
N ALA A 113 -10.50 -7.79 12.55
CA ALA A 113 -11.34 -6.61 12.54
C ALA A 113 -12.77 -6.92 12.99
N ALA A 114 -13.42 -5.95 13.64
CA ALA A 114 -14.88 -5.97 13.79
C ALA A 114 -15.54 -5.17 12.67
N ILE A 115 -16.55 -5.75 12.03
CA ILE A 115 -17.26 -5.16 10.88
C ILE A 115 -18.63 -4.66 11.31
N ASN A 116 -18.92 -3.39 11.04
CA ASN A 116 -20.20 -2.72 11.30
C ASN A 116 -20.75 -2.96 12.72
N LYS A 117 -19.86 -3.14 13.70
CA LYS A 117 -20.17 -3.48 15.11
C LYS A 117 -21.00 -4.76 15.30
N ARG A 118 -21.15 -5.59 14.26
CA ARG A 118 -22.04 -6.76 14.25
C ARG A 118 -21.32 -8.05 13.88
N GLY A 119 -20.26 -7.96 13.09
CA GLY A 119 -19.46 -9.11 12.67
C GLY A 119 -18.00 -9.00 13.10
N LYS A 120 -17.28 -10.11 13.03
CA LYS A 120 -15.82 -10.16 13.18
C LYS A 120 -15.23 -10.93 12.02
N ILE A 121 -14.09 -10.45 11.51
CA ILE A 121 -13.27 -11.14 10.53
C ILE A 121 -11.88 -11.38 11.12
N GLY A 122 -11.31 -12.53 10.78
CA GLY A 122 -9.97 -12.93 11.18
C GLY A 122 -9.29 -13.64 10.01
N VAL A 123 -8.06 -13.24 9.70
CA VAL A 123 -7.23 -13.88 8.69
C VAL A 123 -5.86 -14.11 9.31
N ALA A 124 -5.39 -15.34 9.27
CA ALA A 124 -4.04 -15.68 9.70
C ALA A 124 -3.41 -16.62 8.67
N GLY A 125 -2.17 -16.36 8.29
CA GLY A 125 -1.51 -17.19 7.31
C GLY A 125 -0.14 -16.70 6.90
N THR A 126 0.37 -17.32 5.85
CA THR A 126 1.67 -17.00 5.27
C THR A 126 1.46 -16.54 3.85
N VAL A 127 1.93 -15.34 3.53
CA VAL A 127 1.85 -14.76 2.18
C VAL A 127 3.24 -14.65 1.59
N GLY A 128 3.37 -14.83 0.29
CA GLY A 128 4.61 -14.56 -0.44
C GLY A 128 4.37 -13.45 -1.45
N LEU A 129 5.39 -12.64 -1.72
CA LEU A 129 5.34 -11.71 -2.84
C LEU A 129 5.69 -12.49 -4.13
N ALA A 130 4.73 -12.61 -5.04
CA ALA A 130 4.99 -13.01 -6.42
C ALA A 130 5.67 -11.84 -7.16
N PRO A 131 6.56 -12.08 -8.14
CA PRO A 131 7.62 -11.14 -8.49
C PRO A 131 7.12 -9.72 -8.83
N LEU A 132 7.80 -8.72 -8.26
CA LEU A 132 7.69 -7.31 -8.66
C LEU A 132 8.73 -6.93 -9.75
N ALA A 133 9.39 -7.94 -10.33
CA ALA A 133 10.36 -7.86 -11.42
C ALA A 133 10.39 -9.16 -12.24
#